data_AF-A0A9E6B9B5-F1
#
_entry.id   AF-A0A9E6B9B5-F1
#
_cell.length_a   1.000
_cell.length_b   1.000
_cell.length_c   1.000
_cell.angle_alpha   90.00
_cell.angle_beta   90.00
_cell.angle_gamma   90.00
#
_symmetry.space_group_name_H-M   'P 1'
#
loop_
_entity.id
_entity.type
_entity.pdbx_description
1 polymer ?
#
loop_
_entity_poly.entity_id
_entity_poly.type
_entity_poly.pdbx_seq_one_letter_code
_entity_poly.pdbx_strand_id
1 'polypeptide(L)'
;MTSSLVLTPVLLACLLLAAGCSATTGGPAARGAVLRVNCGATQPYTDERGVAWLPDQEWAPERGWGVQGGGNAPRCPDLPVPDVPARGLYFSERYGARHYRFGLPNGDYAVRLHFAETHAPVWQPGMRRFHVDVQGRRTLTAFDPFAEGNGFARPTVVEVRGVSVTDGELVVGFEADRESAAVNGIEILRTPPTEFGVRRLTDPAAYGPRAVPSCRDLAAAGRPVKVLFIGHSYTGWWALPQTIASLVNSGQSDIHLIVEDALRGGARMDYFVGQTDTLERIRSGGFDYVVQGSPGSPEAVETLHAAVRESGARSMLYCLWVGQETPPAEQEPSTREQLEVARKVGAVFVPVGPAWQAVRERRPDLQLHNIHDKHHPELAGSYLSACVFYAVLTGRSPVGIPCTATQAGQAPVDPETARFLQEVAWETVRGFAPAE
;
A
#
# COMPACT_ATOMS: atom_id res chain seq x y z
N MET A 1 -53.02 -57.93 -37.60
CA MET A 1 -51.55 -58.07 -37.44
C MET A 1 -50.99 -56.71 -37.10
N THR A 2 -49.87 -56.69 -36.37
CA THR A 2 -49.09 -55.55 -35.83
C THR A 2 -49.46 -55.07 -34.42
N SER A 3 -48.58 -55.51 -33.50
CA SER A 3 -48.32 -55.08 -32.14
C SER A 3 -47.97 -53.59 -32.02
N SER A 4 -48.29 -52.97 -30.88
CA SER A 4 -47.59 -51.79 -30.36
C SER A 4 -47.26 -52.02 -28.90
N LEU A 5 -45.95 -52.14 -28.62
CA LEU A 5 -45.36 -52.31 -27.29
C LEU A 5 -45.23 -50.97 -26.55
N VAL A 6 -45.31 -51.10 -25.24
CA VAL A 6 -45.23 -50.06 -24.20
C VAL A 6 -43.84 -49.41 -24.14
N LEU A 7 -43.82 -48.08 -23.97
CA LEU A 7 -42.64 -47.25 -23.78
C LEU A 7 -42.29 -47.14 -22.29
N THR A 8 -41.08 -47.54 -21.90
CA THR A 8 -40.40 -47.10 -20.67
C THR A 8 -38.97 -46.69 -21.04
N PRO A 9 -38.45 -45.54 -20.59
CA PRO A 9 -37.09 -45.12 -20.92
C PRO A 9 -36.09 -45.74 -19.93
N VAL A 10 -35.13 -46.46 -20.49
CA VAL A 10 -33.94 -46.97 -19.81
C VAL A 10 -32.85 -45.89 -19.88
N LEU A 11 -32.31 -45.49 -18.72
CA LEU A 11 -31.08 -44.73 -18.60
C LEU A 11 -29.93 -45.47 -19.30
N LEU A 12 -29.25 -44.82 -20.25
CA LEU A 12 -27.98 -45.30 -20.77
C LEU A 12 -26.88 -44.28 -20.48
N ALA A 13 -26.04 -44.63 -19.50
CA ALA A 13 -24.75 -44.03 -19.27
C ALA A 13 -23.77 -44.55 -20.34
N CYS A 14 -23.03 -43.66 -20.98
CA CYS A 14 -21.83 -44.00 -21.75
C CYS A 14 -20.60 -43.40 -21.05
N LEU A 15 -19.85 -44.28 -20.40
CA LEU A 15 -18.48 -44.08 -19.94
C LEU A 15 -17.54 -44.35 -21.13
N LEU A 16 -16.58 -43.47 -21.40
CA LEU A 16 -15.30 -43.87 -21.99
C LEU A 16 -14.16 -43.15 -21.26
N LEU A 17 -13.25 -43.99 -20.79
CA LEU A 17 -12.08 -43.75 -19.94
C LEU A 17 -11.02 -42.83 -20.56
N ALA A 18 -10.40 -42.01 -19.72
CA ALA A 18 -8.94 -41.94 -19.64
C ALA A 18 -8.53 -41.52 -18.22
N ALA A 19 -7.83 -42.42 -17.53
CA ALA A 19 -7.23 -42.18 -16.23
C ALA A 19 -5.74 -41.86 -16.41
N GLY A 20 -5.21 -40.94 -15.60
CA GLY A 20 -3.91 -41.11 -14.98
C GLY A 20 -2.81 -40.09 -15.28
N CYS A 21 -2.46 -39.36 -14.23
CA CYS A 21 -1.12 -38.90 -13.83
C CYS A 21 -0.51 -37.61 -14.44
N SER A 22 -0.46 -36.63 -13.54
CA SER A 22 0.76 -35.96 -13.07
C SER A 22 1.08 -34.58 -13.62
N ALA A 23 1.17 -33.68 -12.65
CA ALA A 23 1.59 -32.30 -12.76
C ALA A 23 2.99 -32.16 -13.38
N THR A 24 3.15 -31.13 -14.21
CA THR A 24 4.42 -30.44 -14.39
C THR A 24 4.17 -28.95 -14.58
N THR A 25 4.52 -28.22 -13.53
CA THR A 25 5.12 -26.87 -13.53
C THR A 25 4.36 -25.75 -14.24
N GLY A 26 3.30 -25.26 -13.59
CA GLY A 26 2.94 -23.85 -13.73
C GLY A 26 4.03 -22.99 -13.08
N GLY A 27 4.87 -22.37 -13.90
CA GLY A 27 5.83 -21.34 -13.46
C GLY A 27 5.11 -20.17 -12.78
N PRO A 28 5.83 -19.37 -11.98
CA PRO A 28 5.21 -18.32 -11.18
C PRO A 28 4.52 -17.31 -12.08
N ALA A 29 3.19 -17.24 -12.01
CA ALA A 29 2.45 -16.07 -12.48
C ALA A 29 3.10 -14.84 -11.82
N ALA A 30 3.65 -13.96 -12.65
CA ALA A 30 4.36 -12.77 -12.21
C ALA A 30 3.45 -11.93 -11.31
N ARG A 31 3.65 -12.04 -9.98
CA ARG A 31 2.93 -11.29 -8.96
C ARG A 31 3.02 -9.79 -9.28
N GLY A 32 1.89 -9.12 -9.49
CA GLY A 32 1.77 -7.66 -9.44
C GLY A 32 1.44 -6.92 -10.73
N ALA A 33 1.47 -7.55 -11.91
CA ALA A 33 1.09 -6.87 -13.16
C ALA A 33 -0.41 -6.99 -13.43
N VAL A 34 -1.06 -5.85 -13.65
CA VAL A 34 -2.49 -5.80 -14.01
C VAL A 34 -2.67 -5.83 -15.52
N LEU A 35 -1.78 -5.18 -16.26
CA LEU A 35 -1.84 -5.15 -17.72
C LEU A 35 -0.45 -4.95 -18.34
N ARG A 36 -0.23 -5.57 -19.50
CA ARG A 36 0.96 -5.39 -20.34
C ARG A 36 0.55 -5.30 -21.79
N VAL A 37 0.99 -4.25 -22.47
CA VAL A 37 0.61 -3.96 -23.86
C VAL A 37 1.87 -3.87 -24.70
N ASN A 38 1.91 -4.62 -25.79
CA ASN A 38 2.88 -4.45 -26.86
C ASN A 38 2.32 -3.44 -27.86
N CYS A 39 2.75 -2.18 -27.74
CA CYS A 39 2.16 -1.06 -28.46
C CYS A 39 2.47 -1.16 -29.96
N GLY A 40 1.45 -0.93 -30.79
CA GLY A 40 1.52 -1.10 -32.24
C GLY A 40 1.48 -2.55 -32.74
N ALA A 41 1.52 -3.55 -31.87
CA ALA A 41 1.42 -4.96 -32.28
C ALA A 41 -0.03 -5.38 -32.52
N THR A 42 -0.25 -6.26 -33.49
CA THR A 42 -1.58 -6.84 -33.79
C THR A 42 -1.72 -8.28 -33.29
N GLN A 43 -0.64 -8.87 -32.77
CA GLN A 43 -0.59 -10.24 -32.26
C GLN A 43 -0.05 -10.25 -30.83
N PRO A 44 -0.51 -11.20 -29.99
CA PRO A 44 0.04 -11.37 -28.65
C PRO A 44 1.52 -11.75 -28.71
N TYR A 45 2.26 -11.32 -27.70
CA TYR A 45 3.69 -11.60 -27.56
C TYR A 45 3.94 -12.25 -26.20
N THR A 46 4.80 -13.26 -26.15
CA THR A 46 5.30 -13.83 -24.90
C THR A 46 6.81 -13.68 -24.90
N ASP A 47 7.34 -13.02 -23.88
CA ASP A 47 8.77 -12.76 -23.80
C ASP A 47 9.59 -13.98 -23.37
N GLU A 48 10.91 -13.82 -23.37
CA GLU A 48 11.88 -14.88 -23.08
C GLU A 48 11.73 -15.43 -21.65
N ARG A 49 10.98 -14.74 -20.78
CA ARG A 49 10.71 -15.11 -19.39
C ARG A 49 9.31 -15.70 -19.21
N GLY A 50 8.56 -15.90 -20.29
CA GLY A 50 7.20 -16.43 -20.26
C GLY A 50 6.14 -15.41 -19.87
N VAL A 51 6.46 -14.10 -19.89
CA VAL A 51 5.48 -13.05 -19.59
C VAL A 51 4.67 -12.73 -20.83
N ALA A 52 3.34 -12.79 -20.71
CA ALA A 52 2.42 -12.46 -21.78
C ALA A 52 2.19 -10.94 -21.89
N TRP A 53 2.20 -10.46 -23.12
CA TRP A 53 1.93 -9.08 -23.55
C TRP A 53 0.77 -9.09 -24.54
N LEU A 54 -0.24 -8.27 -24.26
CA LEU A 54 -1.42 -8.15 -25.12
C LEU A 54 -1.06 -7.36 -26.39
N PRO A 55 -1.67 -7.69 -27.54
CA PRO A 55 -1.61 -6.82 -28.70
C PRO A 55 -2.27 -5.47 -28.40
N ASP A 56 -1.88 -4.44 -29.13
CA ASP A 56 -2.48 -3.13 -29.03
C ASP A 56 -3.93 -3.15 -29.53
N GLN A 57 -4.75 -2.22 -29.04
CA GLN A 57 -6.14 -2.09 -29.48
C GLN A 57 -6.67 -0.67 -29.34
N GLU A 58 -7.56 -0.29 -30.25
CA GLU A 58 -8.32 0.96 -30.12
C GLU A 58 -9.19 0.91 -28.86
N TRP A 59 -9.30 2.07 -28.20
CA TRP A 59 -10.18 2.24 -27.06
C TRP A 59 -11.64 2.02 -27.48
N ALA A 60 -12.34 1.20 -26.70
CA ALA A 60 -13.78 1.06 -26.75
C ALA A 60 -14.30 0.73 -25.34
N PRO A 61 -15.45 1.30 -24.90
CA PRO A 61 -15.98 1.10 -23.55
C PRO A 61 -16.11 -0.37 -23.13
N GLU A 62 -16.54 -1.23 -24.05
CA GLU A 62 -16.76 -2.67 -23.83
C GLU A 62 -15.46 -3.47 -23.62
N ARG A 63 -14.32 -2.93 -24.06
CA ARG A 63 -13.00 -3.56 -23.91
C ARG A 63 -12.29 -3.16 -22.62
N GLY A 64 -12.78 -2.14 -21.94
CA GLY A 64 -12.25 -1.62 -20.68
C GLY A 64 -10.90 -0.87 -20.81
N TRP A 65 -10.15 -1.00 -21.90
CA TRP A 65 -8.92 -0.24 -22.13
C TRP A 65 -8.62 -0.08 -23.62
N GLY A 66 -7.74 0.87 -23.96
CA GLY A 66 -7.18 1.00 -25.31
C GLY A 66 -6.61 2.38 -25.57
N VAL A 67 -6.12 2.57 -26.79
CA VAL A 67 -5.53 3.83 -27.25
C VAL A 67 -6.51 4.66 -28.08
N GLN A 68 -6.37 5.99 -28.00
CA GLN A 68 -7.11 6.93 -28.84
C GLN A 68 -6.15 7.73 -29.73
N GLY A 69 -6.29 7.53 -31.04
CA GLY A 69 -5.48 8.17 -32.06
C GLY A 69 -4.14 7.48 -32.32
N GLY A 70 -3.41 7.99 -33.31
CA GLY A 70 -2.14 7.42 -33.75
C GLY A 70 -2.29 6.27 -34.76
N GLY A 71 -1.17 5.60 -35.03
CA GLY A 71 -1.07 4.47 -35.93
C GLY A 71 -0.10 3.41 -35.42
N ASN A 72 -0.24 2.21 -35.96
CA ASN A 72 0.61 1.07 -35.64
C ASN A 72 1.74 0.96 -36.66
N ALA A 73 2.98 0.84 -36.19
CA ALA A 73 4.14 0.63 -37.04
C ALA A 73 4.87 -0.66 -36.64
N PRO A 74 4.58 -1.80 -37.28
CA PRO A 74 5.43 -2.98 -37.15
C PRO A 74 6.81 -2.69 -37.75
N ARG A 75 7.83 -3.33 -37.20
CA ARG A 75 9.22 -3.15 -37.62
C ARG A 75 9.81 -4.42 -38.20
N CYS A 76 10.84 -4.25 -39.02
CA CYS A 76 11.62 -5.37 -39.54
C CYS A 76 12.28 -6.13 -38.38
N PRO A 77 12.22 -7.47 -38.36
CA PRO A 77 12.94 -8.29 -37.39
C PRO A 77 14.46 -8.06 -37.37
N ASP A 78 15.03 -7.50 -38.45
CA ASP A 78 16.46 -7.21 -38.57
C ASP A 78 16.88 -5.88 -37.91
N LEU A 79 15.97 -5.17 -37.23
CA LEU A 79 16.36 -3.98 -36.46
C LEU A 79 17.47 -4.35 -35.45
N PRO A 80 18.51 -3.51 -35.30
CA PRO A 80 19.67 -3.81 -34.45
C PRO A 80 19.38 -3.54 -32.96
N VAL A 81 18.22 -4.00 -32.48
CA VAL A 81 17.83 -3.99 -31.07
C VAL A 81 18.78 -4.95 -30.32
N PRO A 82 19.46 -4.50 -29.26
CA PRO A 82 20.35 -5.35 -28.46
C PRO A 82 19.56 -6.48 -27.77
N ASP A 83 20.29 -7.48 -27.28
CA ASP A 83 19.70 -8.56 -26.51
C ASP A 83 19.30 -8.05 -25.11
N VAL A 84 18.01 -7.77 -24.94
CA VAL A 84 17.41 -7.24 -23.71
C VAL A 84 16.16 -8.03 -23.36
N PRO A 85 15.73 -8.06 -22.09
CA PRO A 85 14.46 -8.67 -21.71
C PRO A 85 13.29 -8.04 -22.48
N ALA A 86 12.31 -8.86 -22.88
CA ALA A 86 11.16 -8.42 -23.64
C ALA A 86 11.55 -7.73 -24.96
N ARG A 87 12.61 -8.23 -25.62
CA ARG A 87 13.14 -7.66 -26.86
C ARG A 87 12.08 -7.50 -27.94
N GLY A 88 11.11 -8.42 -27.99
CA GLY A 88 9.99 -8.41 -28.92
C GLY A 88 9.16 -7.12 -28.96
N LEU A 89 9.12 -6.35 -27.87
CA LEU A 89 8.37 -5.08 -27.80
C LEU A 89 8.91 -4.03 -28.76
N TYR A 90 10.22 -4.04 -29.01
CA TYR A 90 10.90 -3.02 -29.81
C TYR A 90 10.80 -3.30 -31.33
N PHE A 91 10.00 -4.31 -31.72
CA PHE A 91 9.66 -4.58 -33.13
C PHE A 91 8.26 -4.08 -33.51
N SER A 92 7.62 -3.29 -32.66
CA SER A 92 6.43 -2.51 -32.98
C SER A 92 6.44 -1.19 -32.21
N GLU A 93 5.81 -0.16 -32.76
CA GLU A 93 5.51 1.06 -32.02
C GLU A 93 4.09 1.54 -32.34
N ARG A 94 3.45 2.16 -31.35
CA ARG A 94 2.34 3.09 -31.58
C ARG A 94 2.92 4.48 -31.71
N TYR A 95 2.64 5.17 -32.81
CA TYR A 95 3.05 6.56 -33.03
C TYR A 95 1.83 7.48 -33.14
N GLY A 96 1.96 8.73 -32.69
CA GLY A 96 0.91 9.76 -32.79
C GLY A 96 -0.33 9.51 -31.92
N ALA A 97 -0.23 8.64 -30.92
CA ALA A 97 -1.31 8.43 -29.95
C ALA A 97 -1.57 9.72 -29.15
N ARG A 98 -2.83 10.01 -28.80
CA ARG A 98 -3.16 11.11 -27.89
C ARG A 98 -3.13 10.65 -26.44
N HIS A 99 -3.75 9.51 -26.17
CA HIS A 99 -3.66 8.85 -24.87
C HIS A 99 -4.03 7.37 -24.94
N TYR A 100 -3.52 6.61 -23.99
CA TYR A 100 -4.06 5.32 -23.59
C TYR A 100 -4.93 5.51 -22.35
N ARG A 101 -6.04 4.78 -22.31
CA ARG A 101 -6.97 4.73 -21.18
C ARG A 101 -7.10 3.29 -20.71
N PHE A 102 -7.09 3.10 -19.40
CA PHE A 102 -7.15 1.80 -18.76
C PHE A 102 -8.18 1.82 -17.64
N GLY A 103 -9.30 1.14 -17.84
CA GLY A 103 -10.29 0.89 -16.80
C GLY A 103 -9.69 -0.07 -15.76
N LEU A 104 -9.46 0.44 -14.56
CA LEU A 104 -8.75 -0.25 -13.49
C LEU A 104 -9.46 -0.01 -12.16
N PRO A 105 -9.46 -0.97 -11.22
CA PRO A 105 -9.91 -0.70 -9.87
C PRO A 105 -9.12 0.45 -9.24
N ASN A 106 -9.77 1.23 -8.37
CA ASN A 106 -9.09 2.25 -7.58
C ASN A 106 -7.92 1.65 -6.78
N GLY A 107 -6.82 2.40 -6.70
CA GLY A 107 -5.60 1.98 -6.03
C GLY A 107 -4.36 2.62 -6.62
N ASP A 108 -3.20 2.24 -6.09
CA ASP A 108 -1.91 2.75 -6.52
C ASP A 108 -1.23 1.83 -7.54
N TYR A 109 -0.55 2.45 -8.48
CA TYR A 109 0.08 1.77 -9.61
C TYR A 109 1.48 2.30 -9.85
N ALA A 110 2.28 1.46 -10.49
CA ALA A 110 3.51 1.85 -11.16
C ALA A 110 3.29 1.61 -12.66
N VAL A 111 3.65 2.60 -13.47
CA VAL A 111 3.53 2.53 -14.93
C VAL A 111 4.94 2.46 -15.51
N ARG A 112 5.23 1.43 -16.29
CA ARG A 112 6.48 1.35 -17.06
C ARG A 112 6.20 1.62 -18.52
N LEU A 113 6.96 2.55 -19.07
CA LEU A 113 6.87 2.95 -20.47
C LEU A 113 8.14 2.52 -21.18
N HIS A 114 7.98 1.67 -22.19
CA HIS A 114 9.07 1.15 -23.00
C HIS A 114 9.21 1.96 -24.28
N PHE A 115 10.42 2.44 -24.53
CA PHE A 115 10.77 3.24 -25.69
C PHE A 115 12.02 2.70 -26.37
N ALA A 116 12.09 2.82 -27.68
CA ALA A 116 13.30 2.78 -28.49
C ALA A 116 13.00 3.62 -29.73
N GLU A 117 13.96 4.44 -30.16
CA GLU A 117 13.81 5.07 -31.47
C GLU A 117 13.98 4.02 -32.56
N THR A 118 12.90 3.69 -33.27
CA THR A 118 12.87 2.64 -34.30
C THR A 118 12.45 3.17 -35.68
N HIS A 119 12.15 4.46 -35.78
CA HIS A 119 11.78 5.13 -37.01
C HIS A 119 13.03 5.62 -37.72
N ALA A 120 13.48 4.90 -38.75
CA ALA A 120 14.75 5.17 -39.44
C ALA A 120 15.02 6.63 -39.87
N PRO A 121 14.00 7.44 -40.25
CA PRO A 121 14.20 8.88 -40.48
C PRO A 121 14.69 9.68 -39.27
N VAL A 122 14.54 9.18 -38.04
CA VAL A 122 15.06 9.78 -36.79
C VAL A 122 16.38 9.08 -36.43
N TRP A 123 17.50 9.69 -36.81
CA TRP A 123 18.83 9.08 -36.71
C TRP A 123 19.84 9.87 -35.87
N GLN A 124 19.40 10.96 -35.22
CA GLN A 124 20.23 11.76 -34.30
C GLN A 124 19.36 12.40 -33.20
N PRO A 125 19.98 12.81 -32.07
CA PRO A 125 19.26 13.50 -30.99
C PRO A 125 18.53 14.75 -31.48
N GLY A 126 17.39 15.02 -30.85
CA GLY A 126 16.54 16.19 -31.04
C GLY A 126 15.64 16.13 -32.26
N MET A 127 15.61 15.04 -33.02
CA MET A 127 14.73 14.86 -34.18
C MET A 127 13.32 14.41 -33.81
N ARG A 128 13.18 13.65 -32.71
CA ARG A 128 11.90 13.35 -32.08
C ARG A 128 11.92 13.80 -30.63
N ARG A 129 10.94 14.61 -30.24
CA ARG A 129 10.73 15.05 -28.85
C ARG A 129 9.25 15.13 -28.55
N PHE A 130 8.85 14.67 -27.38
CA PHE A 130 7.47 14.74 -26.94
C PHE A 130 7.37 14.74 -25.42
N HIS A 131 6.20 15.10 -24.91
CA HIS A 131 5.88 15.04 -23.51
C HIS A 131 5.02 13.81 -23.21
N VAL A 132 5.13 13.32 -21.98
CA VAL A 132 4.28 12.26 -21.46
C VAL A 132 3.66 12.70 -20.15
N ASP A 133 2.35 12.61 -20.08
CA ASP A 133 1.54 12.91 -18.90
C ASP A 133 0.96 11.59 -18.36
N VAL A 134 1.05 11.36 -17.06
CA VAL A 134 0.43 10.19 -16.39
C VAL A 134 -0.51 10.72 -15.31
N GLN A 135 -1.79 10.34 -15.36
CA GLN A 135 -2.85 10.90 -14.51
C GLN A 135 -2.87 12.43 -14.52
N GLY A 136 -2.73 13.04 -15.71
CA GLY A 136 -2.72 14.50 -15.88
C GLY A 136 -1.46 15.21 -15.37
N ARG A 137 -0.47 14.48 -14.83
CA ARG A 137 0.80 15.05 -14.37
C ARG A 137 1.91 14.85 -15.40
N ARG A 138 2.55 15.97 -15.79
CA ARG A 138 3.76 15.99 -16.63
C ARG A 138 4.86 15.16 -16.00
N THR A 139 5.11 14.00 -16.62
CA THR A 139 6.07 13.01 -16.12
C THR A 139 7.36 13.04 -16.93
N LEU A 140 7.26 13.23 -18.25
CA LEU A 140 8.41 13.43 -19.13
C LEU A 140 8.24 14.72 -19.92
N THR A 141 9.30 15.53 -19.97
CA THR A 141 9.30 16.83 -20.67
C THR A 141 10.33 16.81 -21.79
N ALA A 142 9.89 17.08 -23.02
CA ALA A 142 10.76 17.09 -24.22
C ALA A 142 11.61 15.81 -24.36
N PHE A 143 11.00 14.66 -24.02
CA PHE A 143 11.63 13.36 -24.02
C PHE A 143 12.02 12.94 -25.43
N ASP A 144 13.28 12.52 -25.57
CA ASP A 144 13.89 12.08 -26.81
C ASP A 144 14.34 10.62 -26.65
N PRO A 145 13.60 9.64 -27.21
CA PRO A 145 13.97 8.24 -27.11
C PRO A 145 15.34 7.91 -27.70
N PHE A 146 15.79 8.66 -28.72
CA PHE A 146 17.10 8.43 -29.35
C PHE A 146 18.23 8.87 -28.40
N ALA A 147 18.10 10.06 -27.82
CA ALA A 147 19.09 10.57 -26.87
C ALA A 147 19.14 9.72 -25.60
N GLU A 148 17.97 9.38 -25.05
CA GLU A 148 17.85 8.60 -23.81
C GLU A 148 18.29 7.14 -23.99
N GLY A 149 18.09 6.57 -25.18
CA GLY A 149 18.60 5.24 -25.53
C GLY A 149 20.09 5.23 -25.89
N ASN A 150 20.74 6.39 -26.03
CA ASN A 150 22.07 6.50 -26.64
C ASN A 150 22.15 5.90 -28.05
N GLY A 151 21.10 6.08 -28.86
CA GLY A 151 21.14 5.78 -30.29
C GLY A 151 19.90 5.09 -30.85
N PHE A 152 19.96 4.81 -32.15
CA PHE A 152 18.91 4.11 -32.89
C PHE A 152 18.74 2.67 -32.40
N ALA A 153 17.48 2.23 -32.28
CA ALA A 153 17.08 0.91 -31.81
C ALA A 153 17.69 0.56 -30.44
N ARG A 154 17.86 1.54 -29.57
CA ARG A 154 18.33 1.35 -28.19
C ARG A 154 17.17 1.50 -27.21
N PRO A 155 16.80 0.41 -26.51
CA PRO A 155 15.75 0.42 -25.50
C PRO A 155 16.03 1.31 -24.28
N THR A 156 15.01 2.04 -23.87
CA THR A 156 14.93 2.76 -22.60
C THR A 156 13.57 2.46 -21.94
N VAL A 157 13.58 2.29 -20.63
CA VAL A 157 12.36 2.05 -19.84
C VAL A 157 12.25 3.15 -18.78
N VAL A 158 11.12 3.84 -18.76
CA VAL A 158 10.80 4.85 -17.76
C VAL A 158 9.75 4.29 -16.81
N GLU A 159 10.06 4.24 -15.51
CA GLU A 159 9.12 3.81 -14.48
C GLU A 159 8.56 5.01 -13.70
N VAL A 160 7.24 5.13 -13.68
CA VAL A 160 6.48 6.16 -12.99
C VAL A 160 5.79 5.51 -11.79
N ARG A 161 6.21 5.88 -10.57
CA ARG A 161 5.64 5.36 -9.32
C ARG A 161 4.62 6.33 -8.72
N GLY A 162 3.79 5.82 -7.81
CA GLY A 162 2.82 6.63 -7.06
C GLY A 162 1.69 7.14 -7.94
N VAL A 163 1.24 6.32 -8.90
CA VAL A 163 0.13 6.67 -9.79
C VAL A 163 -1.16 6.19 -9.14
N SER A 164 -1.94 7.12 -8.59
CA SER A 164 -3.20 6.80 -7.91
C SER A 164 -4.38 6.87 -8.87
N VAL A 165 -5.20 5.82 -8.89
CA VAL A 165 -6.48 5.74 -9.60
C VAL A 165 -7.60 5.89 -8.58
N THR A 166 -8.45 6.90 -8.76
CA THR A 166 -9.53 7.25 -7.82
C THR A 166 -10.92 7.22 -8.45
N ASP A 167 -11.00 7.22 -9.78
CA ASP A 167 -12.22 7.29 -10.60
C ASP A 167 -12.42 6.05 -11.48
N GLY A 168 -11.66 4.98 -11.22
CA GLY A 168 -11.70 3.73 -11.96
C GLY A 168 -10.93 3.75 -13.28
N GLU A 169 -10.12 4.77 -13.56
CA GLU A 169 -9.36 4.87 -14.80
C GLU A 169 -7.94 5.41 -14.62
N LEU A 170 -6.99 4.82 -15.36
CA LEU A 170 -5.64 5.34 -15.53
C LEU A 170 -5.46 5.88 -16.95
N VAL A 171 -4.93 7.10 -17.07
CA VAL A 171 -4.67 7.76 -18.36
C VAL A 171 -3.18 8.05 -18.54
N VAL A 172 -2.64 7.63 -19.68
CA VAL A 172 -1.29 7.98 -20.15
C VAL A 172 -1.43 8.82 -21.42
N GLY A 173 -1.10 10.11 -21.33
CA GLY A 173 -1.19 11.08 -22.42
C GLY A 173 0.15 11.35 -23.08
N PHE A 174 0.10 11.66 -24.38
CA PHE A 174 1.28 11.99 -25.18
C PHE A 174 1.03 13.31 -25.94
N GLU A 175 2.01 14.20 -25.90
CA GLU A 175 1.96 15.49 -26.59
C GLU A 175 3.25 15.67 -27.42
N ALA A 176 3.12 15.77 -28.74
CA ALA A 176 4.26 15.95 -29.63
C ALA A 176 4.83 17.38 -29.54
N ASP A 177 6.14 17.51 -29.35
CA ASP A 177 6.89 18.77 -29.53
C ASP A 177 7.52 18.78 -30.93
N ARG A 178 8.19 17.69 -31.30
CA ARG A 178 8.81 17.49 -32.61
C ARG A 178 8.70 16.04 -33.05
N GLU A 179 8.18 15.81 -34.25
CA GLU A 179 7.76 14.47 -34.72
C GLU A 179 6.70 13.83 -33.81
N SER A 180 5.99 12.84 -34.32
CA SER A 180 4.95 12.10 -33.60
C SER A 180 5.55 11.40 -32.38
N ALA A 181 4.88 11.55 -31.22
CA ALA A 181 5.20 10.77 -30.03
C ALA A 181 5.09 9.27 -30.31
N ALA A 182 5.97 8.46 -29.72
CA ALA A 182 5.99 7.02 -29.95
C ALA A 182 6.20 6.24 -28.66
N VAL A 183 5.62 5.05 -28.57
CA VAL A 183 5.77 4.10 -27.45
C VAL A 183 5.77 2.66 -27.97
N ASN A 184 6.64 1.81 -27.42
CA ASN A 184 6.79 0.41 -27.82
C ASN A 184 6.05 -0.54 -26.88
N GLY A 185 5.91 -0.19 -25.61
CA GLY A 185 5.17 -1.00 -24.65
C GLY A 185 4.77 -0.23 -23.41
N ILE A 186 3.69 -0.67 -22.78
CA ILE A 186 3.18 -0.13 -21.52
C ILE A 186 2.93 -1.29 -20.56
N GLU A 187 3.54 -1.24 -19.38
CA GLU A 187 3.18 -2.11 -18.25
C GLU A 187 2.47 -1.29 -17.18
N ILE A 188 1.38 -1.85 -16.66
CA ILE A 188 0.68 -1.34 -15.48
C ILE A 188 0.80 -2.38 -14.39
N LEU A 189 1.53 -2.02 -13.36
CA LEU A 189 1.76 -2.83 -12.19
C LEU A 189 0.91 -2.27 -11.06
N ARG A 190 0.07 -3.10 -10.45
CA ARG A 190 -0.57 -2.71 -9.19
C ARG A 190 0.54 -2.60 -8.18
N THR A 191 0.76 -1.40 -7.69
CA THR A 191 1.57 -1.20 -6.51
C THR A 191 0.64 -1.59 -5.37
N PRO A 192 0.94 -2.62 -4.57
CA PRO A 192 0.29 -2.73 -3.27
C PRO A 192 0.40 -1.34 -2.63
N PRO A 193 -0.69 -0.77 -2.07
CA PRO A 193 -0.65 0.55 -1.44
C PRO A 193 0.59 0.58 -0.58
N THR A 194 1.53 1.45 -0.94
CA THR A 194 2.97 1.37 -0.65
C THR A 194 3.25 0.25 0.32
N GLU A 195 3.76 -0.91 -0.13
CA GLU A 195 4.31 -1.90 0.79
C GLU A 195 5.27 -1.11 1.68
N PHE A 196 4.80 -0.80 2.89
CA PHE A 196 5.53 0.01 3.83
C PHE A 196 6.73 -0.88 4.08
N GLY A 197 7.86 -0.55 3.43
CA GLY A 197 9.17 -1.19 3.51
C GLY A 197 9.61 -1.40 4.95
N VAL A 198 8.94 -2.33 5.58
CA VAL A 198 9.22 -2.98 6.81
C VAL A 198 9.73 -4.31 6.29
N ARG A 199 11.03 -4.36 6.01
CA ARG A 199 11.71 -5.63 6.21
C ARG A 199 11.44 -6.02 7.67
N ARG A 200 10.52 -6.96 7.84
CA ARG A 200 10.19 -7.70 9.06
C ARG A 200 10.01 -6.83 10.32
N LEU A 201 8.76 -6.51 10.64
CA LEU A 201 8.33 -6.13 11.99
C LEU A 201 8.53 -7.27 13.02
N THR A 202 9.12 -8.40 12.61
CA THR A 202 9.42 -9.58 13.44
C THR A 202 10.85 -10.09 13.31
N ASP A 203 11.80 -9.39 12.65
CA ASP A 203 13.20 -9.84 12.65
C ASP A 203 13.90 -9.37 13.92
N PRO A 204 14.32 -10.28 14.82
CA PRO A 204 15.18 -9.89 15.93
C PRO A 204 16.48 -9.25 15.44
N ALA A 205 16.95 -9.55 14.22
CA ALA A 205 18.20 -9.05 13.66
C ALA A 205 18.12 -7.64 13.05
N ALA A 206 16.91 -7.10 12.78
CA ALA A 206 16.75 -5.71 12.35
C ALA A 206 16.88 -4.72 13.52
N TYR A 207 16.74 -5.22 14.76
CA TYR A 207 16.97 -4.48 15.98
C TYR A 207 18.31 -4.93 16.55
N GLY A 208 19.36 -4.10 16.39
CA GLY A 208 20.67 -4.35 17.00
C GLY A 208 20.60 -4.81 18.48
N PRO A 209 21.70 -5.32 19.04
CA PRO A 209 21.88 -6.52 19.89
C PRO A 209 21.06 -6.70 21.20
N ARG A 210 19.86 -6.13 21.33
CA ARG A 210 18.89 -6.48 22.38
C ARG A 210 17.52 -6.67 21.76
N ALA A 211 17.21 -7.92 21.44
CA ALA A 211 15.85 -8.35 21.11
C ALA A 211 14.97 -8.18 22.36
N VAL A 212 14.32 -7.02 22.52
CA VAL A 212 13.23 -6.89 23.48
C VAL A 212 12.13 -7.87 23.03
N PRO A 213 11.68 -8.80 23.90
CA PRO A 213 10.72 -9.82 23.51
C PRO A 213 9.43 -9.19 22.96
N SER A 214 8.75 -9.87 22.04
CA SER A 214 7.42 -9.43 21.60
C SER A 214 6.44 -9.46 22.77
N CYS A 215 5.30 -8.77 22.66
CA CYS A 215 4.24 -8.85 23.68
C CYS A 215 3.80 -10.31 23.92
N ARG A 216 3.82 -11.15 22.87
CA ARG A 216 3.53 -12.58 22.98
C ARG A 216 4.59 -13.34 23.78
N ASP A 217 5.86 -13.01 23.59
CA ASP A 217 6.96 -13.64 24.33
C ASP A 217 6.93 -13.26 25.82
N LEU A 218 6.62 -11.99 26.12
CA LEU A 218 6.42 -11.51 27.50
C LEU A 218 5.23 -12.22 28.16
N ALA A 219 4.11 -12.35 27.43
CA ALA A 219 2.93 -13.08 27.90
C ALA A 219 3.21 -14.57 28.10
N ALA A 220 3.93 -15.22 27.18
CA ALA A 220 4.35 -16.61 27.32
C ALA A 220 5.27 -16.85 28.53
N ALA A 221 6.01 -15.81 28.96
CA ALA A 221 6.79 -15.81 30.19
C ALA A 221 5.96 -15.49 31.45
N GLY A 222 4.63 -15.36 31.34
CA GLY A 222 3.71 -15.09 32.45
C GLY A 222 3.82 -13.68 33.03
N ARG A 223 4.39 -12.72 32.29
CA ARG A 223 4.55 -11.33 32.74
C ARG A 223 3.57 -10.40 32.03
N PRO A 224 2.98 -9.42 32.73
CA PRO A 224 2.22 -8.37 32.08
C PRO A 224 3.15 -7.50 31.22
N VAL A 225 2.63 -6.98 30.11
CA VAL A 225 3.30 -6.02 29.23
C VAL A 225 2.99 -4.62 29.72
N LYS A 226 4.02 -3.84 30.08
CA LYS A 226 3.85 -2.48 30.59
C LYS A 226 4.16 -1.44 29.51
N VAL A 227 3.23 -0.55 29.23
CA VAL A 227 3.33 0.46 28.16
C VAL A 227 3.14 1.87 28.71
N LEU A 228 4.08 2.77 28.42
CA LEU A 228 3.96 4.20 28.71
C LEU A 228 3.52 4.96 27.45
N PHE A 229 2.46 5.74 27.52
CA PHE A 229 2.04 6.66 26.48
C PHE A 229 2.52 8.08 26.78
N ILE A 230 3.39 8.62 25.95
CA ILE A 230 3.82 10.02 26.02
C ILE A 230 3.15 10.77 24.88
N GLY A 231 2.43 11.84 25.18
CA GLY A 231 1.71 12.55 24.12
C GLY A 231 0.85 13.70 24.58
N HIS A 232 -0.17 14.01 23.78
CA HIS A 232 -1.10 15.10 24.06
C HIS A 232 -2.55 14.63 24.10
N SER A 233 -3.47 15.57 23.94
CA SER A 233 -4.91 15.35 23.94
C SER A 233 -5.39 14.28 22.96
N TYR A 234 -4.74 14.05 21.81
CA TYR A 234 -5.18 13.01 20.87
C TYR A 234 -4.97 11.59 21.43
N THR A 235 -4.03 11.45 22.37
CA THR A 235 -3.83 10.22 23.15
C THR A 235 -4.73 10.18 24.38
N GLY A 236 -5.07 11.32 24.98
CA GLY A 236 -5.89 11.35 26.21
C GLY A 236 -7.40 11.25 25.97
N TRP A 237 -7.89 11.76 24.84
CA TRP A 237 -9.32 11.80 24.54
C TRP A 237 -9.89 10.41 24.39
N TRP A 238 -11.08 10.22 24.97
CA TRP A 238 -11.74 8.92 25.10
C TRP A 238 -10.91 7.86 25.82
N ALA A 239 -9.94 8.29 26.64
CA ALA A 239 -9.07 7.39 27.42
C ALA A 239 -8.47 6.27 26.55
N LEU A 240 -7.86 6.66 25.43
CA LEU A 240 -7.34 5.73 24.45
C LEU A 240 -6.39 4.67 25.06
N PRO A 241 -5.39 5.00 25.91
CA PRO A 241 -4.56 3.99 26.56
C PRO A 241 -5.37 2.93 27.32
N GLN A 242 -6.35 3.36 28.12
CA GLN A 242 -7.19 2.47 28.93
C GLN A 242 -8.11 1.63 28.04
N THR A 243 -8.60 2.21 26.95
CA THR A 243 -9.38 1.52 25.92
C THR A 243 -8.55 0.42 25.24
N ILE A 244 -7.29 0.70 24.89
CA ILE A 244 -6.35 -0.29 24.34
C ILE A 244 -6.13 -1.43 25.33
N ALA A 245 -5.84 -1.11 26.59
CA ALA A 245 -5.66 -2.12 27.64
C ALA A 245 -6.92 -2.99 27.79
N SER A 246 -8.10 -2.38 27.76
CA SER A 246 -9.37 -3.11 27.84
C SER A 246 -9.54 -4.06 26.66
N LEU A 247 -9.28 -3.63 25.42
CA LEU A 247 -9.37 -4.50 24.24
C LEU A 247 -8.36 -5.66 24.29
N VAL A 248 -7.13 -5.41 24.72
CA VAL A 248 -6.10 -6.44 24.82
C VAL A 248 -6.42 -7.46 25.92
N ASN A 249 -6.85 -6.97 27.09
CA ASN A 249 -7.10 -7.79 28.29
C ASN A 249 -8.44 -8.55 28.26
N SER A 250 -9.45 -8.02 27.56
CA SER A 250 -10.75 -8.68 27.39
C SER A 250 -10.87 -9.44 26.07
N GLY A 251 -9.97 -9.18 25.13
CA GLY A 251 -9.97 -9.79 23.82
C GLY A 251 -9.47 -11.22 23.81
N GLN A 252 -9.37 -11.79 22.61
CA GLN A 252 -8.85 -13.14 22.38
C GLN A 252 -7.31 -13.16 22.42
N SER A 253 -6.68 -12.65 23.47
CA SER A 253 -5.22 -12.67 23.61
C SER A 253 -4.78 -13.10 25.01
N ASP A 254 -3.66 -13.81 25.10
CA ASP A 254 -3.05 -14.19 26.38
C ASP A 254 -2.22 -13.05 27.00
N ILE A 255 -2.25 -11.87 26.38
CA ILE A 255 -1.48 -10.70 26.81
C ILE A 255 -2.26 -9.95 27.89
N HIS A 256 -1.60 -9.69 29.01
CA HIS A 256 -2.08 -8.75 30.02
C HIS A 256 -1.33 -7.43 29.86
N LEU A 257 -2.01 -6.39 29.38
CA LEU A 257 -1.48 -5.05 29.18
C LEU A 257 -1.75 -4.16 30.40
N ILE A 258 -0.69 -3.51 30.88
CA ILE A 258 -0.74 -2.44 31.86
C ILE A 258 -0.30 -1.16 31.16
N VAL A 259 -1.13 -0.13 31.22
CA VAL A 259 -0.85 1.16 30.58
C VAL A 259 -0.66 2.24 31.62
N GLU A 260 0.28 3.13 31.35
CA GLU A 260 0.37 4.42 32.01
C GLU A 260 0.55 5.52 30.97
N ASP A 261 0.30 6.77 31.35
CA ASP A 261 0.43 7.89 30.42
C ASP A 261 1.08 9.14 31.04
N ALA A 262 1.85 9.87 30.23
CA ALA A 262 2.46 11.16 30.50
C ALA A 262 1.94 12.14 29.45
N LEU A 263 0.75 12.69 29.69
CA LEU A 263 0.04 13.52 28.72
C LEU A 263 0.07 15.00 29.08
N ARG A 264 0.31 15.85 28.09
CA ARG A 264 0.19 17.30 28.21
C ARG A 264 -0.55 17.86 27.01
N GLY A 265 -1.65 18.55 27.25
CA GLY A 265 -2.45 19.19 26.19
C GLY A 265 -1.59 20.09 25.31
N GLY A 266 -1.69 19.91 23.98
CA GLY A 266 -0.93 20.67 22.98
C GLY A 266 0.58 20.39 22.93
N ALA A 267 1.13 19.51 23.77
CA ALA A 267 2.56 19.28 23.82
C ALA A 267 3.08 18.48 22.62
N ARG A 268 4.17 18.96 22.03
CA ARG A 268 4.98 18.28 21.02
C ARG A 268 6.04 17.38 21.69
N MET A 269 6.65 16.46 20.95
CA MET A 269 7.74 15.63 21.50
C MET A 269 8.91 16.48 22.02
N ASP A 270 9.17 17.64 21.40
CA ASP A 270 10.19 18.60 21.82
C ASP A 270 10.01 19.06 23.28
N TYR A 271 8.77 19.18 23.75
CA TYR A 271 8.46 19.53 25.14
C TYR A 271 8.96 18.46 26.12
N PHE A 272 8.72 17.18 25.80
CA PHE A 272 9.02 16.04 26.66
C PHE A 272 10.51 15.76 26.80
N VAL A 273 11.32 16.14 25.81
CA VAL A 273 12.78 16.11 25.91
C VAL A 273 13.29 16.96 27.08
N GLY A 274 12.62 18.07 27.37
CA GLY A 274 12.98 18.96 28.48
C GLY A 274 12.33 18.63 29.82
N GLN A 275 11.49 17.58 29.91
CA GLN A 275 10.77 17.27 31.15
C GLN A 275 11.45 16.16 31.94
N THR A 276 12.12 16.52 33.04
CA THR A 276 12.80 15.59 33.94
C THR A 276 11.88 14.45 34.38
N ASP A 277 10.65 14.76 34.82
CA ASP A 277 9.69 13.75 35.29
C ASP A 277 9.35 12.71 34.21
N THR A 278 9.22 13.12 32.95
CA THR A 278 8.93 12.19 31.84
C THR A 278 10.13 11.30 31.57
N LEU A 279 11.34 11.87 31.54
CA LEU A 279 12.58 11.11 31.33
C LEU A 279 12.87 10.15 32.48
N GLU A 280 12.65 10.57 33.73
CA GLU A 280 12.78 9.70 34.91
C GLU A 280 11.79 8.55 34.85
N ARG A 281 10.55 8.82 34.44
CA ARG A 281 9.52 7.80 34.29
C ARG A 281 9.89 6.79 33.20
N ILE A 282 10.43 7.22 32.07
CA ILE A 282 10.98 6.31 31.04
C ILE A 282 12.10 5.43 31.63
N ARG A 283 13.05 6.03 32.37
CA ARG A 283 14.25 5.34 32.87
C ARG A 283 13.96 4.35 34.00
N SER A 284 13.05 4.69 34.91
CA SER A 284 12.80 3.96 36.15
C SER A 284 11.47 3.21 36.20
N GLY A 285 10.55 3.50 35.27
CA GLY A 285 9.18 2.99 35.30
C GLY A 285 9.04 1.52 34.88
N GLY A 286 10.13 0.88 34.41
CA GLY A 286 10.15 -0.53 34.04
C GLY A 286 9.19 -0.88 32.90
N PHE A 287 9.04 0.04 31.93
CA PHE A 287 8.19 -0.17 30.77
C PHE A 287 8.83 -1.11 29.76
N ASP A 288 8.03 -1.96 29.12
CA ASP A 288 8.47 -2.77 27.98
C ASP A 288 8.39 -1.95 26.68
N TYR A 289 7.37 -1.09 26.57
CA TYR A 289 7.18 -0.19 25.44
C TYR A 289 6.89 1.24 25.87
N VAL A 290 7.37 2.20 25.08
CA VAL A 290 7.06 3.62 25.24
C VAL A 290 6.54 4.17 23.92
N VAL A 291 5.28 4.60 23.91
CA VAL A 291 4.58 5.16 22.77
C VAL A 291 4.82 6.67 22.72
N GLN A 292 5.34 7.15 21.60
CA GLN A 292 5.49 8.56 21.28
C GLN A 292 4.31 9.00 20.41
N GLY A 293 3.38 9.77 21.00
CA GLY A 293 2.08 10.12 20.41
C GLY A 293 1.84 11.61 20.22
N SER A 294 2.89 12.38 19.99
CA SER A 294 2.80 13.78 19.56
C SER A 294 3.67 13.98 18.32
N PRO A 295 3.35 14.96 17.47
CA PRO A 295 4.31 15.48 16.50
C PRO A 295 5.53 16.08 17.22
N GLY A 296 6.68 16.08 16.56
CA GLY A 296 7.88 16.76 17.06
C GLY A 296 8.97 16.84 16.01
N SER A 297 10.07 17.52 16.31
CA SER A 297 11.25 17.47 15.45
C SER A 297 11.84 16.05 15.40
N PRO A 298 12.52 15.66 14.30
CA PRO A 298 13.27 14.40 14.25
C PRO A 298 14.26 14.26 15.41
N GLU A 299 14.92 15.34 15.82
CA GLU A 299 15.85 15.36 16.95
C GLU A 299 15.17 15.02 18.28
N ALA A 300 13.95 15.54 18.52
CA ALA A 300 13.20 15.20 19.72
C ALA A 300 12.80 13.73 19.76
N VAL A 301 12.34 13.18 18.63
CA VAL A 301 12.00 11.76 18.50
C VAL A 301 13.23 10.89 18.74
N GLU A 302 14.38 11.25 18.17
CA GLU A 302 15.66 10.56 18.35
C GLU A 302 16.13 10.60 19.80
N THR A 303 16.01 11.74 20.46
CA THR A 303 16.43 11.93 21.86
C THR A 303 15.56 11.09 22.81
N LEU A 304 14.23 11.14 22.64
CA LEU A 304 13.33 10.30 23.42
C LEU A 304 13.55 8.82 23.11
N HIS A 305 13.81 8.46 21.85
CA HIS A 305 14.14 7.09 21.48
C HIS A 305 15.40 6.60 22.21
N ALA A 306 16.46 7.41 22.27
CA ALA A 306 17.67 7.06 22.99
C ALA A 306 17.39 6.78 24.48
N ALA A 307 16.63 7.65 25.15
CA ALA A 307 16.24 7.45 26.55
C ALA A 307 15.42 6.17 26.77
N VAL A 308 14.52 5.85 25.83
CA VAL A 308 13.73 4.59 25.86
C VAL A 308 14.63 3.37 25.67
N ARG A 309 15.61 3.43 24.76
CA ARG A 309 16.57 2.33 24.59
C ARG A 309 17.44 2.11 25.82
N GLU A 310 17.89 3.19 26.44
CA GLU A 310 18.72 3.15 27.65
C GLU A 310 17.99 2.48 28.82
N SER A 311 16.67 2.68 28.93
CA SER A 311 15.86 1.99 29.95
C SER A 311 15.60 0.51 29.66
N GLY A 312 15.96 0.04 28.45
CA GLY A 312 15.71 -1.33 28.00
C GLY A 312 14.33 -1.53 27.36
N ALA A 313 13.54 -0.47 27.24
CA ALA A 313 12.23 -0.48 26.61
C ALA A 313 12.32 -0.35 25.07
N ARG A 314 11.21 -0.57 24.38
CA ARG A 314 11.05 -0.35 22.94
C ARG A 314 10.22 0.90 22.65
N SER A 315 10.70 1.75 21.75
CA SER A 315 9.89 2.86 21.25
C SER A 315 8.83 2.39 20.27
N MET A 316 7.63 2.96 20.39
CA MET A 316 6.58 2.88 19.38
C MET A 316 6.25 4.30 18.92
N LEU A 317 6.15 4.51 17.60
CA LEU A 317 5.73 5.79 17.03
C LEU A 317 4.25 5.70 16.63
N TYR A 318 3.42 6.50 17.29
CA TYR A 318 1.99 6.57 17.03
C TYR A 318 1.72 7.55 15.89
N CYS A 319 1.45 7.00 14.70
CA CYS A 319 1.18 7.81 13.51
C CYS A 319 -0.20 8.46 13.59
N LEU A 320 -0.22 9.78 13.78
CA LEU A 320 -1.46 10.55 13.91
C LEU A 320 -2.12 10.81 12.54
N TRP A 321 -3.39 11.22 12.60
CA TRP A 321 -4.21 11.59 11.44
C TRP A 321 -4.10 13.08 11.08
N VAL A 322 -4.44 13.40 9.83
CA VAL A 322 -4.73 14.78 9.38
C VAL A 322 -6.14 15.22 9.80
N GLY A 323 -6.37 16.52 9.90
CA GLY A 323 -7.66 17.10 10.31
C GLY A 323 -8.81 16.80 9.34
N GLN A 324 -10.07 16.93 9.80
CA GLN A 324 -11.26 16.58 9.01
C GLN A 324 -11.38 17.39 7.71
N GLU A 325 -10.96 18.65 7.74
CA GLU A 325 -10.97 19.56 6.58
C GLU A 325 -9.83 19.30 5.60
N THR A 326 -8.79 18.58 6.03
CA THR A 326 -7.68 18.19 5.17
C THR A 326 -8.11 16.98 4.33
N PRO A 327 -7.99 17.01 2.98
CA PRO A 327 -8.34 15.89 2.12
C PRO A 327 -7.70 14.57 2.61
N PRO A 328 -8.44 13.43 2.63
CA PRO A 328 -7.89 12.16 3.10
C PRO A 328 -6.56 11.76 2.45
N ALA A 329 -6.38 12.06 1.16
CA ALA A 329 -5.16 11.78 0.40
C ALA A 329 -3.90 12.45 0.97
N GLU A 330 -4.03 13.56 1.70
CA GLU A 330 -2.89 14.23 2.35
C GLU A 330 -2.39 13.49 3.61
N GLN A 331 -3.08 12.43 4.04
CA GLN A 331 -2.56 11.54 5.08
C GLN A 331 -1.31 10.79 4.63
N GLU A 332 -1.21 10.43 3.36
CA GLU A 332 -0.12 9.58 2.86
C GLU A 332 1.27 10.26 3.01
N PRO A 333 1.46 11.53 2.56
CA PRO A 333 2.73 12.22 2.76
C PRO A 333 3.12 12.34 4.23
N SER A 334 2.17 12.66 5.13
CA SER A 334 2.42 12.76 6.58
C SER A 334 2.80 11.41 7.19
N THR A 335 2.17 10.33 6.72
CA THR A 335 2.50 8.97 7.16
C THR A 335 3.90 8.57 6.71
N ARG A 336 4.28 8.90 5.47
CA ARG A 336 5.59 8.61 4.91
C ARG A 336 6.71 9.26 5.72
N GLU A 337 6.57 10.53 6.07
CA GLU A 337 7.55 11.25 6.89
C GLU A 337 7.74 10.58 8.27
N GLN A 338 6.64 10.29 8.98
CA GLN A 338 6.71 9.66 10.29
C GLN A 338 7.29 8.24 10.23
N LEU A 339 6.98 7.49 9.18
CA LEU A 339 7.53 6.17 8.96
C LEU A 339 9.04 6.20 8.73
N GLU A 340 9.54 7.17 7.94
CA GLU A 340 10.97 7.32 7.72
C GLU A 340 11.71 7.59 9.03
N VAL A 341 11.16 8.43 9.91
CA VAL A 341 11.69 8.64 11.26
C VAL A 341 11.66 7.35 12.08
N ALA A 342 10.53 6.63 12.09
CA ALA A 342 10.41 5.35 12.81
C ALA A 342 11.45 4.32 12.33
N ARG A 343 11.69 4.22 11.01
CA ARG A 343 12.73 3.37 10.43
C ARG A 343 14.12 3.79 10.84
N LYS A 344 14.41 5.09 10.79
CA LYS A 344 15.73 5.64 11.15
C LYS A 344 16.12 5.27 12.58
N VAL A 345 15.17 5.37 13.51
CA VAL A 345 15.43 5.05 14.93
C VAL A 345 15.18 3.58 15.26
N GLY A 346 14.49 2.83 14.40
CA GLY A 346 14.08 1.45 14.69
C GLY A 346 12.98 1.37 15.75
N ALA A 347 12.01 2.30 15.71
CA ALA A 347 10.79 2.23 16.51
C ALA A 347 9.74 1.34 15.84
N VAL A 348 8.84 0.76 16.63
CA VAL A 348 7.64 0.09 16.11
C VAL A 348 6.68 1.15 15.58
N PHE A 349 6.24 1.05 14.33
CA PHE A 349 5.30 2.00 13.74
C PHE A 349 3.85 1.54 13.99
N VAL A 350 3.00 2.45 14.47
CA VAL A 350 1.57 2.19 14.70
C VAL A 350 0.74 2.99 13.69
N PRO A 351 0.19 2.37 12.63
CA PRO A 351 -0.36 3.06 11.46
C PRO A 351 -1.82 3.53 11.66
N VAL A 352 -2.06 4.37 12.67
CA VAL A 352 -3.42 4.87 12.95
C VAL A 352 -3.88 5.87 11.89
N GLY A 353 -3.04 6.83 11.49
CA GLY A 353 -3.36 7.79 10.43
C GLY A 353 -3.87 7.14 9.14
N PRO A 354 -3.18 6.13 8.58
CA PRO A 354 -3.67 5.33 7.45
C PRO A 354 -5.03 4.66 7.67
N ALA A 355 -5.30 4.13 8.87
CA ALA A 355 -6.61 3.55 9.19
C ALA A 355 -7.70 4.63 9.17
N TRP A 356 -7.42 5.81 9.73
CA TRP A 356 -8.32 6.97 9.68
C TRP A 356 -8.60 7.43 8.25
N GLN A 357 -7.57 7.48 7.40
CA GLN A 357 -7.74 7.77 5.97
C GLN A 357 -8.68 6.77 5.31
N ALA A 358 -8.44 5.46 5.49
CA ALA A 358 -9.26 4.41 4.89
C ALA A 358 -10.73 4.50 5.31
N VAL A 359 -11.02 4.82 6.58
CA VAL A 359 -12.40 5.03 7.03
C VAL A 359 -13.01 6.27 6.37
N ARG A 360 -12.30 7.40 6.34
CA ARG A 360 -12.82 8.64 5.71
C ARG A 360 -13.12 8.47 4.23
N GLU A 361 -12.38 7.62 3.53
CA GLU A 361 -12.60 7.29 2.12
C GLU A 361 -13.79 6.33 1.92
N ARG A 362 -13.95 5.32 2.79
CA ARG A 362 -14.97 4.25 2.64
C ARG A 362 -16.32 4.59 3.26
N ARG A 363 -16.30 5.38 4.34
CA ARG A 363 -17.46 5.79 5.15
C ARG A 363 -17.31 7.26 5.55
N PRO A 364 -17.41 8.20 4.59
CA PRO A 364 -17.30 9.64 4.88
C PRO A 364 -18.45 10.15 5.77
N ASP A 365 -19.53 9.39 5.89
CA ASP A 365 -20.64 9.62 6.82
C ASP A 365 -20.27 9.35 8.29
N LEU A 366 -19.23 8.54 8.55
CA LEU A 366 -18.82 8.19 9.89
C LEU A 366 -17.92 9.29 10.50
N GLN A 367 -18.42 9.91 11.56
CA GLN A 367 -17.72 10.99 12.25
C GLN A 367 -16.54 10.46 13.09
N LEU A 368 -15.31 10.68 12.63
CA LEU A 368 -14.09 10.32 13.38
C LEU A 368 -13.50 11.47 14.19
N HIS A 369 -13.62 12.70 13.71
CA HIS A 369 -13.12 13.89 14.39
C HIS A 369 -14.20 14.52 15.25
N ASN A 370 -13.82 15.34 16.22
CA ASN A 370 -14.76 16.11 16.99
C ASN A 370 -15.44 17.16 16.09
N ILE A 371 -16.76 17.28 16.20
CA ILE A 371 -17.55 18.17 15.33
C ILE A 371 -17.25 19.66 15.51
N HIS A 372 -16.69 20.07 16.64
CA HIS A 372 -16.44 21.47 16.95
C HIS A 372 -15.07 21.92 16.47
N ASP A 373 -14.02 21.17 16.81
CA ASP A 373 -12.65 21.54 16.45
C ASP A 373 -12.11 20.84 15.21
N LYS A 374 -12.75 19.75 14.75
CA LYS A 374 -12.40 19.02 13.52
C LYS A 374 -11.00 18.38 13.52
N HIS A 375 -10.39 18.23 14.70
CA HIS A 375 -9.03 17.71 14.88
C HIS A 375 -8.97 16.61 15.95
N HIS A 376 -9.56 16.82 17.12
CA HIS A 376 -9.60 15.82 18.19
C HIS A 376 -10.41 14.60 17.77
N PRO A 377 -10.18 13.42 18.37
CA PRO A 377 -10.96 12.25 18.03
C PRO A 377 -12.34 12.28 18.70
N GLU A 378 -13.34 11.84 17.94
CA GLU A 378 -14.63 11.39 18.44
C GLU A 378 -14.53 9.92 18.86
N LEU A 379 -15.56 9.38 19.51
CA LEU A 379 -15.57 8.00 20.02
C LEU A 379 -15.16 6.96 18.96
N ALA A 380 -15.69 7.06 17.74
CA ALA A 380 -15.36 6.15 16.64
C ALA A 380 -13.88 6.25 16.23
N GLY A 381 -13.33 7.47 16.20
CA GLY A 381 -11.92 7.71 15.91
C GLY A 381 -10.99 7.10 16.95
N SER A 382 -11.27 7.31 18.24
CA SER A 382 -10.48 6.69 19.31
C SER A 382 -10.63 5.16 19.34
N TYR A 383 -11.82 4.62 19.05
CA TYR A 383 -12.03 3.17 18.97
C TYR A 383 -11.23 2.54 17.82
N LEU A 384 -11.22 3.17 16.65
CA LEU A 384 -10.40 2.73 15.51
C LEU A 384 -8.92 2.72 15.87
N SER A 385 -8.42 3.79 16.49
CA SER A 385 -7.04 3.87 16.97
C SER A 385 -6.71 2.72 17.92
N ALA A 386 -7.63 2.41 18.85
CA ALA A 386 -7.44 1.31 19.78
C ALA A 386 -7.40 -0.07 19.10
N CYS A 387 -8.21 -0.29 18.06
CA CYS A 387 -8.18 -1.51 17.25
C CYS A 387 -6.85 -1.68 16.50
N VAL A 388 -6.27 -0.59 15.98
CA VAL A 388 -4.94 -0.61 15.34
C VAL A 388 -3.86 -0.98 16.36
N PHE A 389 -3.88 -0.36 17.56
CA PHE A 389 -2.96 -0.72 18.63
C PHE A 389 -3.12 -2.18 19.07
N TYR A 390 -4.35 -2.67 19.21
CA TYR A 390 -4.62 -4.09 19.50
C TYR A 390 -3.94 -5.00 18.48
N ALA A 391 -4.15 -4.72 17.18
CA ALA A 391 -3.57 -5.53 16.11
C ALA A 391 -2.04 -5.49 16.11
N VAL A 392 -1.42 -4.32 16.34
CA VAL A 392 0.05 -4.18 16.41
C VAL A 392 0.64 -4.90 17.63
N LEU A 393 0.04 -4.73 18.81
CA LEU A 393 0.55 -5.32 20.05
C LEU A 393 0.36 -6.84 20.09
N THR A 394 -0.79 -7.33 19.62
CA THR A 394 -1.15 -8.75 19.73
C THR A 394 -0.79 -9.56 18.49
N GLY A 395 -0.63 -8.92 17.33
CA GLY A 395 -0.54 -9.59 16.03
C GLY A 395 -1.80 -10.40 15.65
N ARG A 396 -2.95 -10.08 16.24
CA ARG A 396 -4.24 -10.75 16.00
C ARG A 396 -5.25 -9.76 15.43
N SER A 397 -6.26 -10.29 14.75
CA SER A 397 -7.37 -9.48 14.25
C SER A 397 -8.25 -8.99 15.41
N PRO A 398 -8.60 -7.70 15.47
CA PRO A 398 -9.59 -7.19 16.41
C PRO A 398 -11.04 -7.54 16.03
N VAL A 399 -11.28 -8.15 14.86
CA VAL A 399 -12.62 -8.46 14.36
C VAL A 399 -13.34 -9.44 15.27
N GLY A 400 -14.53 -9.05 15.73
CA GLY A 400 -15.38 -9.85 16.61
C GLY A 400 -15.07 -9.70 18.09
N ILE A 401 -14.14 -8.83 18.49
CA ILE A 401 -13.98 -8.46 19.90
C ILE A 401 -15.25 -7.69 20.32
N PRO A 402 -15.92 -8.08 21.42
CA PRO A 402 -17.07 -7.36 21.93
C PRO A 402 -16.73 -5.89 22.18
N CYS A 403 -17.53 -4.97 21.65
CA CYS A 403 -17.37 -3.53 21.82
C CYS A 403 -17.88 -3.01 23.18
N THR A 404 -17.96 -3.87 24.20
CA THR A 404 -18.55 -3.52 25.50
C THR A 404 -17.66 -2.51 26.24
N ALA A 405 -18.13 -1.26 26.28
CA ALA A 405 -17.67 -0.13 27.10
C ALA A 405 -16.16 -0.10 27.43
N THR A 406 -15.41 0.70 26.68
CA THR A 406 -13.95 0.84 26.82
C THR A 406 -13.51 1.69 28.03
N GLN A 407 -14.46 2.22 28.80
CA GLN A 407 -14.25 2.72 30.15
C GLN A 407 -15.61 2.81 30.85
N ALA A 408 -15.64 2.73 32.19
CA ALA A 408 -16.87 2.82 32.97
C ALA A 408 -17.63 4.12 32.66
N GLY A 409 -18.75 4.01 31.93
CA GLY A 409 -19.68 5.11 31.64
C GLY A 409 -19.69 5.66 30.22
N GLN A 410 -18.79 5.22 29.32
CA GLN A 410 -18.88 5.59 27.90
C GLN A 410 -19.85 4.68 27.14
N ALA A 411 -20.69 5.28 26.28
CA ALA A 411 -21.55 4.51 25.38
C ALA A 411 -20.66 3.72 24.40
N PRO A 412 -20.95 2.43 24.14
CA PRO A 412 -20.19 1.66 23.18
C PRO A 412 -20.45 2.16 21.75
N VAL A 413 -19.46 1.98 20.87
CA VAL A 413 -19.68 2.07 19.42
C VAL A 413 -20.69 0.99 19.03
N ASP A 414 -21.65 1.32 18.17
CA ASP A 414 -22.64 0.34 17.74
C ASP A 414 -21.96 -0.87 17.05
N PRO A 415 -22.52 -2.08 17.14
CA PRO A 415 -21.82 -3.29 16.69
C PRO A 415 -21.45 -3.32 15.20
N GLU A 416 -22.24 -2.68 14.34
CA GLU A 416 -21.99 -2.65 12.90
C GLU A 416 -20.81 -1.74 12.58
N THR A 417 -20.82 -0.52 13.13
CA THR A 417 -19.70 0.42 13.04
C THR A 417 -18.44 -0.18 13.67
N ALA A 418 -18.56 -0.79 14.85
CA ALA A 418 -17.43 -1.42 15.53
C ALA A 418 -16.78 -2.50 14.66
N ARG A 419 -17.59 -3.38 14.06
CA ARG A 419 -17.09 -4.42 13.14
C ARG A 419 -16.37 -3.81 11.94
N PHE A 420 -16.96 -2.80 11.30
CA PHE A 420 -16.33 -2.11 10.18
C PHE A 420 -14.97 -1.50 10.57
N LEU A 421 -14.90 -0.81 11.72
CA LEU A 421 -13.65 -0.22 12.22
C LEU A 421 -12.59 -1.28 12.56
N GLN A 422 -13.00 -2.42 13.11
CA GLN A 422 -12.10 -3.56 13.37
C GLN A 422 -11.54 -4.14 12.06
N GLU A 423 -12.38 -4.30 11.04
CA GLU A 423 -11.96 -4.79 9.71
C GLU A 423 -10.96 -3.82 9.07
N VAL A 424 -11.24 -2.52 9.08
CA VAL A 424 -10.32 -1.49 8.55
C VAL A 424 -8.99 -1.48 9.31
N ALA A 425 -9.03 -1.54 10.64
CA ALA A 425 -7.81 -1.61 11.46
C ALA A 425 -6.97 -2.85 11.10
N TRP A 426 -7.60 -4.02 10.93
CA TRP A 426 -6.91 -5.26 10.59
C TRP A 426 -6.28 -5.21 9.19
N GLU A 427 -7.04 -4.75 8.20
CA GLU A 427 -6.57 -4.55 6.82
C GLU A 427 -5.39 -3.58 6.78
N THR A 428 -5.49 -2.48 7.52
CA THR A 428 -4.43 -1.47 7.62
C THR A 428 -3.18 -2.11 8.20
N VAL A 429 -3.24 -2.72 9.38
CA VAL A 429 -2.04 -3.31 10.01
C VAL A 429 -1.42 -4.40 9.13
N ARG A 430 -2.23 -5.22 8.46
CA ARG A 430 -1.73 -6.21 7.51
C ARG A 430 -1.03 -5.60 6.30
N GLY A 431 -1.47 -4.44 5.82
CA GLY A 431 -0.77 -3.71 4.75
C GLY A 431 0.63 -3.22 5.16
N PHE A 432 0.89 -3.15 6.46
CA PHE A 432 2.18 -2.78 7.06
C PHE A 432 2.95 -4.00 7.58
N ALA A 433 2.30 -5.17 7.66
CA ALA A 433 2.90 -6.43 8.06
C ALA A 433 3.59 -7.09 6.85
N PRO A 434 4.68 -7.85 7.06
CA PRO A 434 5.30 -8.61 5.99
C PRO A 434 4.30 -9.66 5.44
N ALA A 435 4.30 -9.88 4.13
CA ALA A 435 3.53 -10.96 3.51
C ALA A 435 4.04 -12.34 4.00
N GLU A 436 3.12 -13.24 4.35
CA GLU A 436 3.39 -14.63 4.75
C GLU A 436 4.03 -15.47 3.63
#